data_AF-W4GAT4-F1
#
_entry.id   AF-W4GAT4-F1
#
_cell.length_a   1.000
_cell.length_b   1.000
_cell.length_c   1.000
_cell.angle_alpha   90.00
_cell.angle_beta   90.00
_cell.angle_gamma   90.00
#
_symmetry.space_group_name_H-M   'P 1'
#
loop_
_entity.id
_entity.type
_entity.pdbx_description
1 polymer ?
#
loop_
_entity_poly.entity_id
_entity_poly.type
_entity_poly.pdbx_seq_one_letter_code
_entity_poly.pdbx_strand_id
1 'polypeptide(L)'
;MLHLEASPTKSWQRRQDIERATNERQAADDQLKEVYDRLCEMLQVRKKTAAACDHDDGGFERQVRELTQDVLDAGDHYKASASTELELVRAQCTVAFHDMNIAKGMNQDLKTQVEVVEERLREYDTSAASDDMYEKKLQKLHDLQHQAKDTSDTIHRMRRTLEAKQKTLQEQEPAMEVWRQLAAEKERTDQTLKQIQAQLASVHRDQTVLARKHQLAVEKAERTMQYTRNQCDLARKDVRTR
;
A
#
# COMPACT_ATOMS: atom_id res chain seq x y z
N MET A 1 2.83 -16.83 36.83
CA MET A 1 1.66 -17.23 36.03
C MET A 1 1.35 -16.10 35.06
N LEU A 2 1.88 -16.18 33.83
CA LEU A 2 1.50 -15.28 32.74
C LEU A 2 0.69 -16.14 31.76
N HIS A 3 -0.61 -15.89 31.68
CA HIS A 3 -1.51 -16.57 30.76
C HIS A 3 -1.16 -16.15 29.32
N LEU A 4 -0.26 -16.91 28.69
CA LEU A 4 -0.09 -16.97 27.24
C LEU A 4 -1.25 -17.77 26.63
N GLU A 5 -2.47 -17.27 26.80
CA GLU A 5 -3.60 -17.76 26.03
C GLU A 5 -4.10 -16.63 25.15
N ALA A 6 -3.40 -16.41 24.03
CA ALA A 6 -4.11 -15.98 22.85
C ALA A 6 -5.12 -17.09 22.52
N SER A 7 -6.33 -16.98 23.07
CA SER A 7 -7.41 -17.94 22.86
C SER A 7 -7.47 -18.28 21.37
N PRO A 8 -7.41 -19.57 20.98
CA PRO A 8 -7.40 -19.99 19.57
C PRO A 8 -8.51 -19.33 18.74
N THR A 9 -9.65 -19.08 19.40
CA THR A 9 -10.81 -18.38 18.88
C THR A 9 -10.50 -16.95 18.41
N LYS A 10 -9.73 -16.17 19.19
CA LYS A 10 -9.35 -14.78 18.84
C LYS A 10 -8.34 -14.73 17.69
N SER A 11 -7.45 -15.71 17.60
CA SER A 11 -6.49 -15.84 16.49
C SER A 11 -7.18 -16.20 15.18
N TRP A 12 -8.15 -17.11 15.24
CA TRP A 12 -8.92 -17.55 14.08
C TRP A 12 -9.82 -16.43 13.57
N GLN A 13 -10.50 -15.73 14.47
CA GLN A 13 -11.42 -14.65 14.13
C GLN A 13 -10.69 -13.47 13.46
N ARG A 14 -9.51 -13.07 13.96
CA ARG A 14 -8.69 -12.05 13.28
C ARG A 14 -8.23 -12.46 11.88
N ARG A 15 -7.93 -13.74 11.67
CA ARG A 15 -7.58 -14.25 10.33
C ARG A 15 -8.77 -14.14 9.38
N GLN A 16 -9.96 -14.50 9.86
CA GLN A 16 -11.19 -14.37 9.10
C GLN A 16 -11.53 -12.90 8.79
N ASP A 17 -11.31 -11.99 9.74
CA ASP A 17 -11.53 -10.55 9.54
C ASP A 17 -10.57 -9.98 8.48
N ILE A 18 -9.29 -10.38 8.51
CA ILE A 18 -8.31 -9.98 7.49
C ILE A 18 -8.68 -10.56 6.12
N GLU A 19 -9.02 -11.84 6.05
CA GLU A 19 -9.43 -12.48 4.79
C GLU A 19 -10.67 -11.81 4.19
N ARG A 20 -11.65 -11.44 5.03
CA ARG A 20 -12.81 -10.64 4.58
C ARG A 20 -12.37 -9.29 4.04
N ALA A 21 -11.52 -8.55 4.76
CA ALA A 21 -11.04 -7.24 4.32
C ALA A 21 -10.21 -7.33 3.03
N THR A 22 -9.41 -8.37 2.86
CA THR A 22 -8.67 -8.65 1.61
C THR A 22 -9.62 -8.90 0.45
N ASN A 23 -10.70 -9.67 0.66
CA ASN A 23 -11.72 -9.92 -0.37
C ASN A 23 -12.49 -8.63 -0.72
N GLU A 24 -12.84 -7.82 0.27
CA GLU A 24 -13.51 -6.52 0.06
C GLU A 24 -12.62 -5.53 -0.68
N ARG A 25 -11.32 -5.46 -0.35
CA ARG A 25 -10.34 -4.66 -1.11
C ARG A 25 -10.21 -5.18 -2.55
N GLN A 26 -10.14 -6.50 -2.75
CA GLN A 26 -10.03 -7.07 -4.10
C GLN A 26 -11.26 -6.75 -4.95
N ALA A 27 -12.47 -6.85 -4.39
CA ALA A 27 -13.68 -6.47 -5.09
C ALA A 27 -13.69 -4.98 -5.47
N ALA A 28 -13.23 -4.10 -4.58
CA ALA A 28 -13.10 -2.68 -4.86
C ALA A 28 -12.04 -2.37 -5.95
N ASP A 29 -10.93 -3.12 -5.96
CA ASP A 29 -9.88 -3.03 -6.99
C ASP A 29 -10.39 -3.48 -8.36
N ASP A 30 -11.12 -4.61 -8.41
CA ASP A 30 -11.74 -5.12 -9.63
C ASP A 30 -12.77 -4.11 -10.19
N GLN A 31 -13.59 -3.51 -9.32
CA GLN A 31 -14.54 -2.47 -9.71
C GLN A 31 -13.84 -1.21 -10.23
N LEU A 32 -12.81 -0.71 -9.54
CA LEU A 32 -12.02 0.43 -9.98
C LEU A 32 -11.42 0.19 -11.36
N LYS A 33 -10.85 -1.00 -11.57
CA LYS A 33 -10.26 -1.41 -12.85
C LYS A 33 -11.32 -1.44 -13.95
N GLU A 34 -12.48 -2.04 -13.70
CA GLU A 34 -13.56 -2.12 -14.69
C GLU A 34 -14.02 -0.73 -15.15
N VAL A 35 -14.25 0.19 -14.22
CA VAL A 35 -14.70 1.55 -14.54
C VAL A 35 -13.60 2.34 -15.24
N TYR A 36 -12.35 2.18 -14.82
CA TYR A 36 -11.20 2.81 -15.47
C TYR A 36 -11.00 2.32 -16.92
N ASP A 37 -11.11 1.01 -17.15
CA ASP A 37 -10.99 0.41 -18.47
C ASP A 37 -12.11 0.92 -19.40
N ARG A 38 -13.36 1.01 -18.91
CA ARG A 38 -14.49 1.61 -19.66
C ARG A 38 -14.23 3.07 -20.05
N LEU A 39 -13.67 3.87 -19.15
CA LEU A 39 -13.32 5.27 -19.44
C LEU A 39 -12.24 5.33 -20.53
N CYS A 40 -11.23 4.47 -20.43
CA CYS A 40 -10.16 4.39 -21.43
C CYS A 40 -10.69 3.96 -22.80
N GLU A 41 -11.55 2.95 -22.87
CA GLU A 41 -12.20 2.51 -24.11
C GLU A 41 -13.02 3.63 -24.74
N MET A 42 -13.84 4.33 -23.96
CA MET A 42 -14.66 5.45 -24.43
C MET A 42 -13.80 6.57 -25.05
N LEU A 43 -12.72 6.95 -24.37
CA LEU A 43 -11.78 7.97 -24.86
C LEU A 43 -11.04 7.50 -26.12
N GLN A 44 -10.67 6.22 -26.21
CA GLN A 44 -10.05 5.64 -27.40
C GLN A 44 -11.00 5.58 -28.60
N VAL A 45 -12.27 5.24 -28.39
CA VAL A 45 -13.29 5.23 -29.44
C VAL A 45 -13.46 6.64 -30.00
N ARG A 46 -13.57 7.67 -29.14
CA ARG A 46 -13.67 9.05 -29.64
C ARG A 46 -12.40 9.51 -30.36
N LYS A 47 -11.22 9.12 -29.90
CA LYS A 47 -9.97 9.42 -30.63
C LYS A 47 -9.99 8.86 -32.06
N LYS A 48 -10.64 7.71 -32.28
CA LYS A 48 -10.79 7.10 -33.62
C LYS A 48 -11.92 7.74 -34.45
N THR A 49 -13.02 8.16 -33.82
CA THR A 49 -14.20 8.71 -34.53
C THR A 49 -14.15 10.23 -34.72
N ALA A 50 -13.41 10.98 -33.91
CA ALA A 50 -13.17 12.41 -34.09
C ALA A 50 -12.39 12.72 -35.39
N ALA A 51 -11.75 11.72 -36.00
CA ALA A 51 -11.17 11.83 -37.34
C ALA A 51 -12.23 11.77 -38.48
N ALA A 52 -13.50 11.48 -38.17
CA ALA A 52 -14.51 11.12 -39.17
C ALA A 52 -15.80 11.98 -39.16
N CYS A 53 -16.24 12.61 -38.06
CA CYS A 53 -17.47 13.41 -38.03
C CYS A 53 -17.48 14.44 -36.88
N ASP A 54 -18.03 15.63 -37.14
CA ASP A 54 -17.92 16.85 -36.33
C ASP A 54 -19.21 17.20 -35.56
N HIS A 55 -20.12 16.25 -35.32
CA HIS A 55 -21.45 16.56 -34.76
C HIS A 55 -21.81 15.72 -33.52
N ASP A 56 -22.06 16.47 -32.44
CA ASP A 56 -22.59 16.13 -31.10
C ASP A 56 -21.58 15.94 -29.95
N ASP A 57 -20.95 17.05 -29.55
CA ASP A 57 -19.94 17.11 -28.47
C ASP A 57 -20.51 17.04 -27.04
N GLY A 58 -21.75 17.48 -26.83
CA GLY A 58 -22.30 17.68 -25.47
C GLY A 58 -22.69 16.40 -24.73
N GLY A 59 -23.17 15.38 -25.44
CA GLY A 59 -23.57 14.10 -24.84
C GLY A 59 -22.38 13.26 -24.37
N PHE A 60 -21.33 13.21 -25.19
CA PHE A 60 -20.09 12.49 -24.86
C PHE A 60 -19.31 13.17 -23.74
N GLU A 61 -19.20 14.51 -23.74
CA GLU A 61 -18.53 15.20 -22.64
C GLU A 61 -19.21 14.94 -21.30
N ARG A 62 -20.55 14.83 -21.29
CA ARG A 62 -21.30 14.44 -20.10
C ARG A 62 -20.94 13.01 -19.67
N GLN A 63 -20.96 12.06 -20.59
CA GLN A 63 -20.59 10.67 -20.30
C GLN A 63 -19.14 10.51 -19.79
N VAL A 64 -18.19 11.26 -20.35
CA VAL A 64 -16.81 11.28 -19.84
C VAL A 64 -16.75 11.84 -18.43
N ARG A 65 -17.48 12.91 -18.12
CA ARG A 65 -17.53 13.47 -16.76
C ARG A 65 -18.15 12.50 -15.77
N GLU A 66 -19.23 11.83 -16.16
CA GLU A 66 -19.89 10.80 -15.35
C GLU A 66 -18.93 9.62 -15.07
N LEU A 67 -18.31 9.01 -16.10
CA LEU A 67 -17.34 7.93 -15.86
C LEU A 67 -16.11 8.40 -15.09
N THR A 68 -15.64 9.64 -15.30
CA THR A 68 -14.53 10.18 -14.52
C THR A 68 -14.90 10.26 -13.04
N GLN A 69 -16.13 10.66 -12.73
CA GLN A 69 -16.63 10.66 -11.35
C GLN A 69 -16.71 9.22 -10.80
N ASP A 70 -17.22 8.28 -11.58
CA ASP A 70 -17.29 6.87 -11.18
C ASP A 70 -15.90 6.28 -10.87
N VAL A 71 -14.87 6.64 -11.65
CA VAL A 71 -13.47 6.24 -11.37
C VAL A 71 -12.99 6.84 -10.05
N LEU A 72 -13.30 8.10 -9.77
CA LEU A 72 -12.92 8.76 -8.52
C LEU A 72 -13.60 8.11 -7.32
N ASP A 73 -14.90 7.85 -7.41
CA ASP A 73 -15.69 7.22 -6.35
C ASP A 73 -15.23 5.78 -6.08
N ALA A 74 -14.99 5.00 -7.14
CA ALA A 74 -14.41 3.65 -7.02
C ALA A 74 -12.99 3.70 -6.42
N GLY A 75 -12.21 4.72 -6.77
CA GLY A 75 -10.87 4.95 -6.22
C GLY A 75 -10.90 5.25 -4.72
N ASP A 76 -11.86 6.04 -4.26
CA ASP A 76 -12.04 6.32 -2.83
C ASP A 76 -12.57 5.10 -2.07
N HIS A 77 -13.44 4.29 -2.68
CA HIS A 77 -13.86 3.01 -2.11
C HIS A 77 -12.68 2.04 -1.95
N TYR A 78 -11.85 1.88 -3.00
CA TYR A 78 -10.63 1.08 -2.92
C TYR A 78 -9.69 1.54 -1.80
N LYS A 79 -9.45 2.85 -1.68
CA LYS A 79 -8.60 3.40 -0.61
C LYS A 79 -9.16 3.07 0.78
N ALA A 80 -10.46 3.19 0.98
CA ALA A 80 -11.11 2.88 2.26
C ALA A 80 -10.96 1.39 2.62
N SER A 81 -11.21 0.50 1.67
CA SER A 81 -11.06 -0.95 1.86
C SER A 81 -9.60 -1.35 2.10
N ALA A 82 -8.66 -0.79 1.34
CA ALA A 82 -7.22 -1.03 1.52
C ALA A 82 -6.71 -0.51 2.87
N SER A 83 -7.18 0.65 3.33
CA SER A 83 -6.84 1.19 4.65
C SER A 83 -7.31 0.27 5.78
N THR A 84 -8.53 -0.26 5.66
CA THR A 84 -9.12 -1.19 6.63
C THR A 84 -8.31 -2.49 6.71
N GLU A 85 -7.97 -3.08 5.56
CA GLU A 85 -7.10 -4.27 5.51
C GLU A 85 -5.73 -4.02 6.16
N LEU A 86 -5.08 -2.89 5.83
CA LEU A 86 -3.79 -2.52 6.39
C LEU A 86 -3.83 -2.32 7.91
N GLU A 87 -4.89 -1.71 8.44
CA GLU A 87 -5.07 -1.53 9.88
C GLU A 87 -5.20 -2.87 10.62
N LEU A 88 -5.97 -3.81 10.06
CA LEU A 88 -6.15 -5.16 10.62
C LEU A 88 -4.83 -5.95 10.60
N VAL A 89 -4.11 -5.93 9.47
CA VAL A 89 -2.80 -6.58 9.34
C VAL A 89 -1.79 -5.98 10.31
N ARG A 90 -1.75 -4.64 10.42
CA ARG A 90 -0.86 -3.94 11.35
C ARG A 90 -1.15 -4.35 12.80
N ALA A 91 -2.42 -4.39 13.20
CA ALA A 91 -2.81 -4.82 14.54
C ALA A 91 -2.38 -6.27 14.83
N GLN A 92 -2.50 -7.16 13.84
CA GLN A 92 -2.05 -8.55 13.98
C GLN A 92 -0.52 -8.64 14.13
N CYS A 93 0.24 -7.89 13.33
CA CYS A 93 1.70 -7.81 13.44
C CYS A 93 2.14 -7.30 14.81
N THR A 94 1.51 -6.24 15.34
CA THR A 94 1.82 -5.71 16.68
C THR A 94 1.68 -6.76 17.77
N VAL A 95 0.61 -7.57 17.73
CA VAL A 95 0.42 -8.66 18.69
C VAL A 95 1.47 -9.76 18.50
N ALA A 96 1.77 -10.13 17.25
CA ALA A 96 2.80 -11.13 16.98
C ALA A 96 4.19 -10.70 17.49
N PHE A 97 4.57 -9.43 17.33
CA PHE A 97 5.81 -8.90 17.88
C PHE A 97 5.83 -8.90 19.41
N HIS A 98 4.70 -8.57 20.05
CA HIS A 98 4.57 -8.64 21.50
C HIS A 98 4.78 -10.08 22.02
N ASP A 99 4.11 -11.06 21.42
CA ASP A 99 4.25 -12.48 21.77
C ASP A 99 5.70 -12.96 21.58
N MET A 100 6.35 -12.53 20.50
CA MET A 100 7.75 -12.89 20.23
C MET A 100 8.71 -12.31 21.27
N ASN A 101 8.46 -11.08 21.74
CA ASN A 101 9.25 -10.48 22.82
C ASN A 101 9.06 -11.23 24.16
N ILE A 102 7.85 -11.69 24.46
CA ILE A 102 7.60 -12.55 25.63
C ILE A 102 8.38 -13.86 25.49
N ALA A 103 8.29 -14.52 24.34
CA ALA A 103 9.01 -15.77 24.08
C ALA A 103 10.54 -15.59 24.19
N LYS A 104 11.07 -14.44 23.73
CA LYS A 104 12.48 -14.09 23.89
C LYS A 104 12.87 -13.96 25.37
N GLY A 105 12.03 -13.31 26.19
CA GLY A 105 12.23 -13.23 27.64
C GLY A 105 12.26 -14.61 28.30
N MET A 106 11.28 -15.46 27.99
CA MET A 106 11.24 -16.83 28.51
C MET A 106 12.48 -17.66 28.12
N ASN A 107 12.99 -17.48 26.90
CA ASN A 107 14.19 -18.18 26.44
C ASN A 107 15.44 -17.72 27.21
N GLN A 108 15.51 -16.43 27.55
CA GLN A 108 16.57 -15.91 28.41
C GLN A 108 16.48 -16.51 29.82
N ASP A 109 15.29 -16.59 30.40
CA ASP A 109 15.07 -17.21 31.72
C ASP A 109 15.46 -18.69 31.73
N LEU A 110 15.09 -19.43 30.68
CA LEU A 110 15.48 -20.84 30.49
C LEU A 110 17.00 -20.99 30.43
N LYS A 111 17.69 -20.10 29.71
CA LYS A 111 19.16 -20.12 29.65
C LYS A 111 19.78 -19.95 31.03
N THR A 112 19.27 -19.02 31.84
CA THR A 112 19.74 -18.83 33.22
C THR A 112 19.46 -20.06 34.09
N GLN A 113 18.31 -20.73 33.91
CA GLN A 113 18.03 -21.98 34.64
C GLN A 113 18.99 -23.10 34.26
N VAL A 114 19.36 -23.23 32.97
CA VAL A 114 20.36 -24.20 32.53
C VAL A 114 21.71 -23.95 33.20
N GLU A 115 22.17 -22.69 33.25
CA GLU A 115 23.42 -22.32 33.92
C GLU A 115 23.42 -22.71 35.42
N VAL A 116 22.29 -22.49 36.12
CA VAL A 116 22.13 -22.89 37.53
C VAL A 116 22.18 -24.41 37.71
N VAL A 117 21.60 -25.17 36.77
CA VAL A 117 21.60 -26.63 36.82
C VAL A 117 22.99 -27.19 36.55
N GLU A 118 23.69 -26.63 35.57
CA GLU A 118 25.08 -26.98 35.26
C GLU A 118 26.00 -26.71 36.46
N GLU A 119 25.81 -25.60 37.18
CA GLU A 119 26.54 -25.31 38.41
C GLU A 119 26.25 -26.34 39.51
N ARG A 120 24.98 -26.62 39.77
CA ARG A 120 24.58 -27.63 40.75
C ARG A 120 25.07 -29.02 40.39
N LEU A 121 25.20 -29.34 39.10
CA LEU A 121 25.77 -30.60 38.63
C LEU A 121 27.27 -30.67 38.96
N ARG A 122 28.01 -29.58 38.69
CA ARG A 122 29.45 -29.46 39.04
C ARG A 122 29.72 -29.57 40.54
N GLU A 123 28.89 -28.94 41.39
CA GLU A 123 28.96 -29.08 42.85
C GLU A 123 28.73 -30.53 43.32
N TYR A 124 27.88 -31.27 42.61
CA TYR A 124 27.60 -32.65 42.93
C TYR A 124 28.74 -33.59 42.54
N ASP A 125 29.31 -33.41 41.35
CA ASP A 125 30.46 -34.17 40.89
C ASP A 125 31.67 -33.95 41.81
N THR A 126 31.83 -32.75 42.38
CA THR A 126 32.87 -32.44 43.38
C THR A 126 32.57 -33.01 44.78
N SER A 127 31.29 -33.11 45.17
CA SER A 127 30.88 -33.73 46.45
C SER A 127 30.86 -35.26 46.46
N ALA A 128 31.01 -35.89 45.28
CA ALA A 128 30.86 -37.33 45.07
C ALA A 128 31.95 -38.21 45.73
N ALA A 129 32.93 -37.62 46.41
CA ALA A 129 34.06 -38.28 47.09
C ALA A 129 33.77 -38.75 48.55
N SER A 130 32.52 -38.65 49.04
CA SER A 130 32.13 -39.06 50.40
C SER A 130 31.03 -40.15 50.36
N ASP A 131 31.19 -41.23 51.13
CA ASP A 131 30.43 -42.49 51.03
C ASP A 131 28.98 -42.46 51.58
N ASP A 132 28.47 -41.30 52.00
CA ASP A 132 27.07 -41.12 52.50
C ASP A 132 26.07 -40.75 51.38
N MET A 133 26.38 -41.11 50.13
CA MET A 133 25.88 -40.39 48.95
C MET A 133 24.98 -41.20 48.00
N TYR A 134 24.78 -42.51 48.14
CA TYR A 134 24.06 -43.29 47.12
C TYR A 134 22.60 -42.87 46.92
N GLU A 135 21.83 -42.67 48.00
CA GLU A 135 20.43 -42.22 47.94
C GLU A 135 20.30 -40.76 47.47
N LYS A 136 21.20 -39.87 47.90
CA LYS A 136 21.26 -38.49 47.39
C LYS A 136 21.62 -38.44 45.91
N LYS A 137 22.51 -39.33 45.46
CA LYS A 137 22.90 -39.50 44.06
C LYS A 137 21.74 -40.00 43.21
N LEU A 138 20.97 -40.97 43.70
CA LEU A 138 19.74 -41.46 43.07
C LEU A 138 18.65 -40.39 42.99
N GLN A 139 18.41 -39.64 44.06
CA GLN A 139 17.43 -38.56 44.07
C GLN A 139 17.80 -37.47 43.05
N LYS A 140 19.08 -37.07 43.01
CA LYS A 140 19.56 -36.07 42.06
C LYS A 140 19.48 -36.54 40.61
N LEU A 141 19.74 -37.83 40.34
CA LEU A 141 19.50 -38.44 39.03
C LEU A 141 18.02 -38.36 38.64
N HIS A 142 17.11 -38.67 39.58
CA HIS A 142 15.67 -38.62 39.34
C HIS A 142 15.19 -37.19 39.05
N ASP A 143 15.70 -36.20 39.80
CA ASP A 143 15.41 -34.78 39.60
C ASP A 143 15.91 -34.31 38.22
N LEU A 144 17.12 -34.70 37.82
CA LEU A 144 17.68 -34.39 36.50
C LEU A 144 16.86 -35.04 35.37
N GLN A 145 16.38 -36.26 35.58
CA GLN A 145 15.57 -36.98 34.59
C GLN A 145 14.19 -36.32 34.38
N HIS A 146 13.57 -35.85 35.47
CA HIS A 146 12.36 -35.03 35.41
C HIS A 146 12.62 -33.70 34.71
N GLN A 147 13.71 -33.03 35.07
CA GLN A 147 14.06 -31.76 34.44
C GLN A 147 14.35 -31.90 32.94
N ALA A 148 15.04 -32.96 32.53
CA ALA A 148 15.28 -33.27 31.13
C ALA A 148 13.97 -33.53 30.36
N LYS A 149 13.02 -34.22 30.98
CA LYS A 149 11.69 -34.44 30.42
C LYS A 149 10.92 -33.13 30.24
N ASP A 150 10.87 -32.29 31.27
CA ASP A 150 10.17 -30.99 31.22
C ASP A 150 10.79 -30.04 30.18
N THR A 151 12.12 -30.09 30.05
CA THR A 151 12.87 -29.34 29.04
C THR A 151 12.54 -29.86 27.63
N SER A 152 12.52 -31.18 27.44
CA SER A 152 12.13 -31.81 26.18
C SER A 152 10.70 -31.44 25.77
N ASP A 153 9.74 -31.48 26.71
CA ASP A 153 8.35 -31.09 26.46
C ASP A 153 8.24 -29.62 26.06
N THR A 154 9.05 -28.76 26.69
CA THR A 154 9.13 -27.33 26.34
C THR A 154 9.71 -27.11 24.95
N ILE A 155 10.78 -27.81 24.57
CA ILE A 155 11.34 -27.78 23.21
C ILE A 155 10.30 -28.23 22.19
N HIS A 156 9.55 -29.31 22.48
CA HIS A 156 8.49 -29.81 21.61
C HIS A 156 7.33 -28.81 21.44
N ARG A 157 6.99 -28.05 22.49
CA ARG A 157 6.02 -26.94 22.38
C ARG A 157 6.57 -25.79 21.52
N MET A 158 7.81 -25.37 21.75
CA MET A 158 8.45 -24.29 20.99
C MET A 158 8.55 -24.63 19.50
N ARG A 159 8.96 -25.86 19.16
CA ARG A 159 9.04 -26.33 17.77
C ARG A 159 7.69 -26.23 17.06
N ARG A 160 6.61 -26.72 17.69
CA ARG A 160 5.26 -26.62 17.12
C ARG A 160 4.81 -25.17 16.89
N THR A 161 5.13 -24.28 17.83
CA THR A 161 4.83 -22.84 17.68
C THR A 161 5.63 -22.23 16.53
N LEU A 162 6.92 -22.54 16.41
CA LEU A 162 7.78 -22.07 15.31
C LEU A 162 7.28 -22.56 13.95
N GLU A 163 6.93 -23.84 13.83
CA GLU A 163 6.35 -24.42 12.61
C GLU A 163 5.03 -23.72 12.22
N ALA A 164 4.15 -23.46 13.19
CA ALA A 164 2.90 -22.74 12.93
C ALA A 164 3.14 -21.28 12.48
N LYS A 165 4.14 -20.60 13.05
CA LYS A 165 4.52 -19.23 12.67
C LYS A 165 5.19 -19.20 11.29
N GLN A 166 6.05 -20.17 10.97
CA GLN A 166 6.67 -20.34 9.66
C GLN A 166 5.61 -20.49 8.57
N LYS A 167 4.61 -21.35 8.81
CA LYS A 167 3.48 -21.53 7.89
C LYS A 167 2.70 -20.23 7.67
N THR A 168 2.42 -19.49 8.74
CA THR A 168 1.72 -18.19 8.66
C THR A 168 2.53 -17.16 7.86
N LEU A 169 3.85 -17.14 8.00
CA LEU A 169 4.74 -16.28 7.22
C LEU A 169 4.75 -16.64 5.74
N GLN A 170 4.82 -17.93 5.41
CA GLN A 170 4.73 -18.41 4.01
C GLN A 170 3.38 -18.04 3.37
N GLU A 171 2.28 -18.10 4.11
CA GLU A 171 0.96 -17.68 3.63
C GLU A 171 0.89 -16.16 3.35
N GLN A 172 1.67 -15.32 4.04
CA GLN A 172 1.69 -13.87 3.85
C GLN A 172 2.75 -13.36 2.85
N GLU A 173 3.69 -14.22 2.43
CA GLU A 173 4.77 -13.88 1.50
C GLU A 173 4.27 -13.36 0.12
N PRO A 174 3.22 -13.93 -0.49
CA PRO A 174 2.65 -13.42 -1.75
C PRO A 174 2.06 -12.01 -1.61
N ALA A 175 1.39 -11.73 -0.49
CA ALA A 175 0.82 -10.41 -0.24
C ALA A 175 1.93 -9.35 -0.12
N MET A 176 3.01 -9.65 0.60
CA MET A 176 4.19 -8.77 0.73
C MET A 176 4.84 -8.46 -0.64
N GLU A 177 4.88 -9.43 -1.55
CA GLU A 177 5.40 -9.24 -2.90
C GLU A 177 4.48 -8.35 -3.76
N VAL A 178 3.16 -8.53 -3.68
CA VAL A 178 2.18 -7.65 -4.33
C VAL A 178 2.32 -6.21 -3.82
N TRP A 179 2.52 -6.00 -2.52
CA TRP A 179 2.76 -4.67 -1.95
C TRP A 179 4.03 -4.00 -2.50
N ARG A 180 5.11 -4.75 -2.72
CA ARG A 180 6.33 -4.21 -3.36
C ARG A 180 6.06 -3.79 -4.80
N GLN A 181 5.37 -4.62 -5.56
CA GLN A 181 5.02 -4.33 -6.95
C GLN A 181 4.14 -3.09 -7.05
N LEU A 182 3.13 -2.98 -6.19
CA LEU A 182 2.24 -1.81 -6.12
C LEU A 182 3.01 -0.54 -5.75
N ALA A 183 3.95 -0.61 -4.80
CA ALA A 183 4.78 0.53 -4.44
C ALA A 183 5.69 0.99 -5.60
N ALA A 184 6.27 0.05 -6.35
CA ALA A 184 7.05 0.35 -7.54
C ALA A 184 6.18 1.01 -8.64
N GLU A 185 4.94 0.56 -8.80
CA GLU A 185 4.02 1.12 -9.80
C GLU A 185 3.54 2.51 -9.43
N LYS A 186 3.25 2.74 -8.15
CA LYS A 186 2.97 4.08 -7.63
C LYS A 186 4.11 5.04 -7.96
N GLU A 187 5.36 4.67 -7.67
CA GLU A 187 6.53 5.51 -7.96
C GLU A 187 6.65 5.85 -9.45
N ARG A 188 6.41 4.88 -10.35
CA ARG A 188 6.38 5.14 -11.80
C ARG A 188 5.27 6.12 -12.17
N THR A 189 4.05 5.92 -11.66
CA THR A 189 2.92 6.81 -11.96
C THR A 189 3.16 8.23 -11.46
N ASP A 190 3.76 8.40 -10.27
CA ASP A 190 4.13 9.70 -9.72
C ASP A 190 5.15 10.43 -10.61
N GLN A 191 6.11 9.70 -11.18
CA GLN A 191 7.08 10.26 -12.13
C GLN A 191 6.41 10.69 -13.45
N THR A 192 5.53 9.88 -14.01
CA THR A 192 4.77 10.22 -15.21
C THR A 192 3.88 11.44 -14.99
N LEU A 193 3.20 11.53 -13.84
CA LEU A 193 2.37 12.67 -13.48
C LEU A 193 3.18 13.97 -13.44
N LYS A 194 4.38 13.96 -12.85
CA LYS A 194 5.29 15.11 -12.86
C LYS A 194 5.69 15.53 -14.27
N GLN A 195 5.95 14.59 -15.18
CA GLN A 195 6.27 14.90 -16.58
C GLN A 195 5.09 15.55 -17.31
N ILE A 196 3.88 15.03 -17.13
CA ILE A 196 2.67 15.59 -17.74
C ILE A 196 2.42 17.01 -17.21
N GLN A 197 2.56 17.24 -15.91
CA GLN A 197 2.44 18.58 -15.32
C GLN A 197 3.44 19.58 -15.91
N ALA A 198 4.70 19.15 -16.13
CA ALA A 198 5.70 19.98 -16.78
C ALA A 198 5.36 20.30 -18.24
N GLN A 199 4.84 19.33 -18.99
CA GLN A 199 4.38 19.54 -20.37
C GLN A 199 3.19 20.51 -20.42
N LEU A 200 2.22 20.36 -19.52
CA LEU A 200 1.07 21.25 -19.42
C LEU A 200 1.50 22.70 -19.14
N ALA A 201 2.45 22.89 -18.22
CA ALA A 201 3.02 24.21 -17.94
C ALA A 201 3.76 24.81 -19.14
N SER A 202 4.35 23.99 -20.02
CA SER A 202 4.93 24.45 -21.28
C SER A 202 3.85 24.92 -22.26
N VAL A 203 2.82 24.10 -22.49
CA VAL A 203 1.70 24.43 -23.39
C VAL A 203 0.98 25.71 -22.95
N HIS A 204 0.78 25.89 -21.64
CA HIS A 204 0.13 27.08 -21.11
C HIS A 204 0.95 28.36 -21.38
N ARG A 205 2.28 28.27 -21.33
CA ARG A 205 3.18 29.37 -21.70
C ARG A 205 3.05 29.69 -23.19
N ASP A 206 3.05 28.67 -24.04
CA ASP A 206 2.92 28.86 -25.49
C ASP A 206 1.57 29.49 -25.85
N GLN A 207 0.48 29.02 -25.24
CA GLN A 207 -0.86 29.59 -25.41
C GLN A 207 -0.89 31.07 -25.03
N THR A 208 -0.25 31.45 -23.92
CA THR A 208 -0.17 32.85 -23.48
C THR A 208 0.56 33.72 -24.51
N VAL A 209 1.65 33.22 -25.09
CA VAL A 209 2.40 33.93 -26.15
C VAL A 209 1.57 34.06 -27.42
N LEU A 210 0.89 32.99 -27.85
CA LEU A 210 0.00 32.99 -29.00
C LEU A 210 -1.16 33.96 -28.85
N ALA A 211 -1.81 33.99 -27.68
CA ALA A 211 -2.88 34.93 -27.37
C ALA A 211 -2.41 36.40 -27.50
N ARG A 212 -1.23 36.72 -26.97
CA ARG A 212 -0.63 38.06 -27.11
C ARG A 212 -0.33 38.42 -28.57
N LYS A 213 0.22 37.48 -29.35
CA LYS A 213 0.48 37.69 -30.79
C LYS A 213 -0.81 37.93 -31.57
N HIS A 214 -1.86 37.16 -31.27
CA HIS A 214 -3.17 37.34 -31.89
C HIS A 214 -3.75 38.72 -31.58
N GLN A 215 -3.71 39.15 -30.31
CA GLN A 215 -4.18 40.48 -29.90
C GLN A 215 -3.46 41.61 -30.65
N LEU A 216 -2.12 41.54 -30.74
CA LEU A 216 -1.34 42.53 -31.51
C LEU A 216 -1.70 42.53 -33.00
N ALA A 217 -1.97 41.37 -33.59
CA ALA A 217 -2.39 41.26 -34.98
C ALA A 217 -3.76 41.90 -35.22
N VAL A 218 -4.71 41.69 -34.31
CA VAL A 218 -6.05 42.30 -34.34
C VAL A 218 -5.94 43.82 -34.22
N GLU A 219 -5.22 44.36 -33.24
CA GLU A 219 -5.03 45.80 -33.08
C GLU A 219 -4.37 46.46 -34.31
N LYS A 220 -3.43 45.75 -34.97
CA LYS A 220 -2.80 46.23 -36.21
C LYS A 220 -3.79 46.26 -37.37
N ALA A 221 -4.63 45.22 -37.49
CA ALA A 221 -5.67 45.17 -38.51
C ALA A 221 -6.71 46.29 -38.31
N GLU A 222 -7.16 46.52 -37.07
CA GLU A 222 -8.09 47.60 -36.72
C GLU A 222 -7.52 48.98 -37.07
N ARG A 223 -6.26 49.26 -36.67
CA ARG A 223 -5.57 50.51 -37.03
C ARG A 223 -5.49 50.70 -38.54
N THR A 224 -5.19 49.63 -39.28
CA THR A 224 -5.10 49.67 -40.74
C THR A 224 -6.47 49.98 -41.35
N MET A 225 -7.52 49.28 -40.94
CA MET A 225 -8.88 49.53 -41.42
C MET A 225 -9.35 50.96 -41.12
N GLN A 226 -9.06 51.47 -39.93
CA GLN A 226 -9.44 52.82 -39.54
C GLN A 226 -8.66 53.88 -40.33
N TYR A 227 -7.37 53.67 -40.57
CA TYR A 227 -6.58 54.50 -41.47
C TYR A 227 -7.17 54.51 -42.90
N THR A 228 -7.46 53.34 -43.47
CA THR A 228 -8.06 53.23 -44.81
C THR A 228 -9.42 53.93 -44.88
N ARG A 229 -10.26 53.77 -43.85
CA ARG A 229 -11.56 54.43 -43.76
C ARG A 229 -11.42 55.95 -43.75
N ASN A 230 -10.50 56.48 -42.94
CA ASN A 230 -10.22 57.91 -42.88
C ASN A 230 -9.73 58.46 -44.23
N GLN A 231 -8.89 57.72 -44.95
CA GLN A 231 -8.44 58.10 -46.30
C GLN A 231 -9.59 58.15 -47.30
N CYS A 232 -10.49 57.15 -47.28
CA CYS A 232 -11.69 57.16 -48.11
C CYS A 232 -12.62 58.34 -47.78
N ASP A 233 -12.76 58.71 -46.50
CA ASP A 233 -13.60 59.83 -46.08
C ASP A 233 -13.01 61.19 -46.47
N LEU A 234 -11.68 61.35 -46.41
CA LEU A 234 -10.96 62.52 -46.93
C LEU A 234 -11.15 62.66 -48.44
N ALA A 235 -10.93 61.58 -49.20
CA ALA A 235 -11.13 61.58 -50.64
C ALA A 235 -12.58 61.93 -51.03
N ARG A 236 -13.59 61.45 -50.27
CA ARG A 236 -14.99 61.83 -50.48
C ARG A 236 -15.27 63.30 -50.22
N LYS A 237 -14.58 63.91 -49.25
CA LYS A 237 -14.72 65.35 -48.96
C LYS A 237 -14.12 66.18 -50.08
N ASP A 238 -12.93 65.84 -50.57
CA ASP A 238 -12.26 66.54 -51.67
C ASP A 238 -13.06 66.52 -52.99
N VAL A 239 -13.82 65.45 -53.25
CA VAL A 239 -14.73 65.36 -54.40
C VAL A 239 -15.98 66.23 -54.24
N ARG A 240 -16.40 66.57 -53.01
CA ARG A 240 -17.59 67.40 -52.73
C ARG A 240 -17.32 68.90 -52.67
N THR A 241 -16.06 69.31 -52.50
CA THR A 241 -15.63 70.72 -52.45
C THR A 241 -15.07 71.25 -53.77
N ARG A 242 -15.07 70.43 -54.83
CA ARG A 242 -14.87 70.86 -56.23
C ARG A 242 -16.22 70.89 -56.95
#